data_AF-A0A423VKN6-F1
#
_entry.id   AF-A0A423VKN6-F1
#
_cell.length_a   1.000
_cell.length_b   1.000
_cell.length_c   1.000
_cell.angle_alpha   90.00
_cell.angle_beta   90.00
_cell.angle_gamma   90.00
#
_symmetry.space_group_name_H-M   'P 1'
#
loop_
_entity.id
_entity.type
_entity.pdbx_description
1 polymer ?
#
loop_
_entity_poly.entity_id
_entity_poly.type
_entity_poly.pdbx_seq_one_letter_code
_entity_poly.pdbx_strand_id
1 'polypeptide(L)'
;MDTLDAHEPVATAEIPLLEGLRLEWTRRLLRGDPYISMQGLIYKMGEEAAKLPPHLISSYSMPRYDEDDAYVDGASEDMSDDMSEDSPGAPSEAMGYSTRTERFLKEALKTPQNSHIFNAIPRDMLKSIVLGTVAWDYYPRASRTPPGCYKTPKKRGYGIYVFGLAVEGRDGKWLTANELNRLIKDLRTYVLGYDMYMSNGGAWPNTSLARVETRDLVAEVDSQLIEHRTLVTGPRFVASEHGRQGLVDLIASLQRRADKSLEINPAGETPLIQTPIYTGLSSDLASRMPKHDVNSKDGLKSSNKAHGLICSLMKLQGLQPRAVSVVAVRLWEKDDLWFSETLVCALANSLISQDGFNRTECGSKVASDAPRLDPAGEDMSSFLHDNLEATLVELRQRKAFLEEFRKLDSVMSDPILQEARDANEKYKESSRVMKTLPDYIHELEKQLQREEQELKDAQKGLEFLELLSQFKDVDLSGLE
;
A
#
# COMPACT_ATOMS: atom_id res chain seq x y z
N MET A 1 -11.31 -2.74 -22.90
CA MET A 1 -11.18 -2.50 -21.45
C MET A 1 -12.22 -1.42 -21.07
N ASP A 2 -13.51 -1.69 -21.29
CA ASP A 2 -14.57 -0.65 -21.33
C ASP A 2 -15.71 -0.85 -20.31
N THR A 3 -15.47 -1.49 -19.17
CA THR A 3 -16.56 -1.72 -18.18
C THR A 3 -16.16 -1.47 -16.73
N LEU A 4 -15.41 -0.40 -16.48
CA LEU A 4 -15.70 0.37 -15.27
C LEU A 4 -16.92 1.23 -15.62
N ASP A 5 -18.12 0.70 -15.37
CA ASP A 5 -19.37 1.47 -15.45
C ASP A 5 -19.16 2.76 -14.65
N ALA A 6 -19.09 3.89 -15.37
CA ALA A 6 -18.75 5.21 -14.85
C ALA A 6 -19.83 5.80 -13.91
N HIS A 7 -20.72 4.96 -13.37
CA HIS A 7 -21.92 5.38 -12.63
C HIS A 7 -21.99 4.86 -11.19
N GLU A 8 -21.12 3.96 -10.74
CA GLU A 8 -21.00 3.65 -9.32
C GLU A 8 -19.79 4.38 -8.72
N PRO A 9 -19.98 5.30 -7.74
CA PRO A 9 -18.86 5.85 -6.98
C PRO A 9 -18.22 4.72 -6.18
N VAL A 10 -17.10 4.20 -6.69
CA VAL A 10 -16.30 3.20 -6.00
C VAL A 10 -15.41 3.92 -4.99
N ALA A 11 -15.83 3.89 -3.72
CA ALA A 11 -14.98 4.35 -2.63
C ALA A 11 -13.79 3.39 -2.50
N THR A 12 -12.61 3.85 -2.89
CA THR A 12 -11.35 3.19 -2.58
C THR A 12 -10.68 3.96 -1.45
N ALA A 13 -10.50 3.29 -0.31
CA ALA A 13 -9.79 3.80 0.84
C ALA A 13 -8.33 3.33 0.73
N GLU A 14 -7.51 4.07 -0.01
CA GLU A 14 -6.05 3.84 -0.06
C GLU A 14 -5.36 4.48 1.16
N ILE A 15 -4.35 3.80 1.73
CA ILE A 15 -3.70 4.12 3.03
C ILE A 15 -2.15 4.23 2.90
N PRO A 16 -1.46 5.02 3.77
CA PRO A 16 -0.30 5.85 3.40
C PRO A 16 1.10 5.23 3.37
N LEU A 17 1.31 4.00 3.83
CA LEU A 17 2.67 3.50 4.14
C LEU A 17 3.63 3.46 2.93
N LEU A 18 3.08 3.49 1.73
CA LEU A 18 3.79 3.65 0.46
C LEU A 18 3.00 4.56 -0.49
N GLU A 19 2.16 5.48 0.00
CA GLU A 19 1.07 6.12 -0.75
C GLU A 19 1.48 6.58 -2.15
N GLY A 20 2.57 7.36 -2.26
CA GLY A 20 3.05 7.84 -3.55
C GLY A 20 3.56 6.73 -4.48
N LEU A 21 4.26 5.74 -3.93
CA LEU A 21 4.83 4.65 -4.73
C LEU A 21 3.79 3.59 -5.08
N ARG A 22 2.86 3.28 -4.17
CA ARG A 22 1.74 2.36 -4.40
C ARG A 22 0.71 3.00 -5.32
N LEU A 23 0.40 4.29 -5.17
CA LEU A 23 -0.46 5.01 -6.11
C LEU A 23 0.17 5.07 -7.49
N GLU A 24 1.48 5.33 -7.58
CA GLU A 24 2.20 5.24 -8.85
C GLU A 24 2.18 3.81 -9.40
N TRP A 25 2.30 2.79 -8.54
CA TRP A 25 2.32 1.39 -8.95
C TRP A 25 0.94 0.95 -9.44
N THR A 26 -0.10 1.31 -8.71
CA THR A 26 -1.50 1.15 -9.08
C THR A 26 -1.78 1.85 -10.40
N ARG A 27 -1.36 3.11 -10.57
CA ARG A 27 -1.54 3.85 -11.84
C ARG A 27 -0.85 3.15 -13.00
N ARG A 28 0.40 2.72 -12.83
CA ARG A 28 1.15 1.98 -13.84
C ARG A 28 0.43 0.69 -14.22
N LEU A 29 0.00 -0.08 -13.22
CA LEU A 29 -0.72 -1.32 -13.44
C LEU A 29 -2.10 -1.10 -14.10
N LEU A 30 -2.82 -0.04 -13.72
CA LEU A 30 -4.09 0.35 -14.32
C LEU A 30 -3.95 0.78 -15.78
N ARG A 31 -2.82 1.38 -16.15
CA ARG A 31 -2.48 1.70 -17.55
C ARG A 31 -2.05 0.47 -18.36
N GLY A 32 -1.85 -0.67 -17.71
CA GLY A 32 -1.30 -1.87 -18.33
C GLY A 32 0.21 -1.77 -18.55
N ASP A 33 0.90 -0.91 -17.79
CA ASP A 33 2.35 -0.79 -17.88
C ASP A 33 3.00 -2.14 -17.56
N PRO A 34 4.11 -2.52 -18.23
CA PRO A 34 4.59 -3.89 -18.17
C PRO A 34 5.54 -4.10 -16.99
N TYR A 35 5.81 -5.36 -16.66
CA TYR A 35 6.40 -5.72 -15.37
C TYR A 35 7.76 -5.10 -15.09
N ILE A 36 8.60 -4.96 -16.12
CA ILE A 36 9.93 -4.40 -15.97
C ILE A 36 9.90 -2.89 -15.66
N SER A 37 8.91 -2.16 -16.17
CA SER A 37 8.66 -0.76 -15.80
C SER A 37 8.23 -0.59 -14.34
N MET A 38 7.58 -1.62 -13.77
CA MET A 38 7.10 -1.65 -12.39
C MET A 38 8.15 -2.19 -11.41
N GLN A 39 9.11 -2.98 -11.88
CA GLN A 39 10.18 -3.54 -11.04
C GLN A 39 10.96 -2.43 -10.30
N GLY A 40 11.29 -1.34 -11.00
CA GLY A 40 11.93 -0.14 -10.42
C GLY A 40 11.13 0.48 -9.27
N LEU A 41 9.80 0.36 -9.31
CA LEU A 41 8.92 0.89 -8.29
C LEU A 41 8.80 -0.04 -7.08
N ILE A 42 8.81 -1.35 -7.31
CA ILE A 42 8.90 -2.35 -6.23
C ILE A 42 10.22 -2.19 -5.47
N TYR A 43 11.32 -1.91 -6.17
CA TYR A 43 12.60 -1.58 -5.51
C TYR A 43 12.47 -0.34 -4.63
N LYS A 44 11.89 0.75 -5.15
CA LYS A 44 11.65 1.96 -4.35
C LYS A 44 10.74 1.69 -3.16
N MET A 45 9.71 0.85 -3.33
CA MET A 45 8.84 0.42 -2.24
C MET A 45 9.63 -0.35 -1.16
N GLY A 46 10.59 -1.18 -1.57
CA GLY A 46 11.56 -1.80 -0.67
C GLY A 46 12.47 -0.82 0.06
N GLU A 47 12.95 0.20 -0.62
CA GLU A 47 13.78 1.26 -0.03
C GLU A 47 13.02 2.16 0.94
N GLU A 48 11.72 2.42 0.70
CA GLU A 48 10.88 3.19 1.63
C GLU A 48 10.40 2.33 2.81
N ALA A 49 10.02 1.07 2.56
CA ALA A 49 9.69 0.13 3.63
C ALA A 49 10.85 -0.06 4.61
N ALA A 50 12.09 -0.01 4.13
CA ALA A 50 13.31 -0.04 4.93
C ALA A 50 13.46 1.11 5.93
N LYS A 51 12.86 2.27 5.63
CA LYS A 51 12.98 3.46 6.47
C LYS A 51 11.95 3.48 7.60
N LEU A 52 11.04 2.50 7.62
CA LEU A 52 9.99 2.47 8.62
C LEU A 52 10.57 2.16 10.02
N PRO A 53 9.94 2.69 11.08
CA PRO A 53 10.31 2.37 12.44
C PRO A 53 10.34 0.84 12.69
N PRO A 54 11.36 0.29 13.37
CA PRO A 54 11.51 -1.15 13.57
C PRO A 54 10.28 -1.83 14.18
N HIS A 55 9.49 -1.14 15.02
CA HIS A 55 8.26 -1.71 15.61
C HIS A 55 7.10 -1.88 14.61
N LEU A 56 7.14 -1.20 13.46
CA LEU A 56 6.16 -1.38 12.38
C LEU A 56 6.56 -2.49 11.40
N ILE A 57 7.84 -2.85 11.39
CA ILE A 57 8.39 -3.83 10.46
C ILE A 57 8.67 -5.16 11.16
N SER A 58 9.24 -5.14 12.37
CA SER A 58 9.69 -6.31 13.13
C SER A 58 8.65 -6.77 14.13
N SER A 59 8.06 -7.93 13.89
CA SER A 59 7.60 -8.78 15.00
C SER A 59 8.83 -9.51 15.53
N TYR A 60 9.28 -9.23 16.76
CA TYR A 60 10.33 -10.00 17.43
C TYR A 60 10.12 -11.49 17.16
N SER A 61 11.02 -12.09 16.37
CA SER A 61 10.95 -13.51 16.04
C SER A 61 11.41 -14.31 17.25
N MET A 62 10.53 -14.45 18.24
CA MET A 62 10.65 -15.59 19.16
C MET A 62 10.57 -16.88 18.31
N PRO A 63 11.31 -17.93 18.67
CA PRO A 63 11.12 -19.25 18.09
C PRO A 63 9.62 -19.58 18.11
N ARG A 64 9.10 -20.11 16.99
CA ARG A 64 7.72 -20.59 16.93
C ARG A 64 7.57 -21.70 17.96
N TYR A 65 7.04 -21.37 19.13
CA TYR A 65 6.19 -22.31 19.84
C TYR A 65 4.88 -22.24 19.09
N ASP A 66 4.65 -23.17 18.16
CA ASP A 66 3.35 -23.36 17.52
C ASP A 66 2.37 -23.82 18.63
N GLU A 67 1.92 -22.87 19.47
CA GLU A 67 0.85 -23.07 20.46
C GLU A 67 -0.46 -23.51 19.79
N ASP A 68 -0.59 -23.32 18.48
CA ASP A 68 -1.77 -23.66 17.69
C ASP A 68 -1.84 -25.16 17.30
N ASP A 69 -0.78 -25.96 17.48
CA ASP A 69 -0.79 -27.42 17.26
C ASP A 69 -0.88 -28.23 18.57
N ALA A 70 -0.87 -27.58 19.74
CA ALA A 70 -0.87 -28.25 21.05
C ALA A 70 -2.27 -28.65 21.58
N TYR A 71 -3.35 -28.47 20.81
CA TYR A 71 -4.67 -29.02 21.13
C TYR A 71 -4.85 -30.40 20.48
N VAL A 72 -3.97 -31.34 20.82
CA VAL A 72 -4.23 -32.77 20.63
C VAL A 72 -4.86 -33.27 21.94
N ASP A 73 -6.14 -33.61 21.86
CA ASP A 73 -6.88 -34.32 22.93
C ASP A 73 -6.05 -35.54 23.37
N GLY A 74 -5.79 -35.62 24.68
CA GLY A 74 -4.69 -36.39 25.23
C GLY A 74 -4.71 -37.89 24.93
N ALA A 75 -3.52 -38.43 24.63
CA ALA A 75 -2.97 -39.69 25.13
C ALA A 75 -1.60 -39.98 24.48
N SER A 76 -0.51 -39.80 25.22
CA SER A 76 0.78 -40.54 25.13
C SER A 76 1.83 -39.76 25.92
N GLU A 77 2.21 -40.19 27.12
CA GLU A 77 3.33 -41.12 27.39
C GLU A 77 4.71 -40.54 27.10
N ASP A 78 5.54 -40.60 28.15
CA ASP A 78 6.94 -40.23 28.27
C ASP A 78 7.76 -40.34 26.98
N MET A 79 8.26 -39.21 26.50
CA MET A 79 9.49 -39.14 25.73
C MET A 79 10.35 -37.99 26.27
N SER A 80 11.12 -38.29 27.30
CA SER A 80 12.38 -37.60 27.57
C SER A 80 13.44 -38.25 26.70
N ASP A 81 13.97 -37.55 25.70
CA ASP A 81 15.34 -37.78 25.23
C ASP A 81 15.87 -36.59 24.42
N ASP A 82 16.96 -36.05 24.96
CA ASP A 82 18.17 -35.55 24.30
C ASP A 82 18.03 -34.68 23.03
N MET A 83 18.11 -33.36 23.23
CA MET A 83 18.31 -32.38 22.15
C MET A 83 19.62 -31.64 22.41
N SER A 84 20.69 -32.12 21.79
CA SER A 84 21.98 -31.46 21.71
C SER A 84 21.84 -30.13 20.95
N GLU A 85 22.21 -29.04 21.61
CA GLU A 85 22.38 -27.70 21.06
C GLU A 85 23.55 -27.66 20.07
N ASP A 86 23.31 -27.95 18.79
CA ASP A 86 24.26 -27.62 17.73
C ASP A 86 23.51 -27.41 16.40
N SER A 87 22.96 -26.21 16.22
CA SER A 87 22.61 -25.71 14.90
C SER A 87 23.15 -24.27 14.78
N PRO A 88 24.02 -23.98 13.80
CA PRO A 88 24.73 -22.71 13.76
C PRO A 88 23.74 -21.60 13.39
N GLY A 89 23.39 -20.78 14.38
CA GLY A 89 22.69 -19.53 14.19
C GLY A 89 23.51 -18.60 13.30
N ALA A 90 23.11 -18.46 12.04
CA ALA A 90 23.65 -17.43 11.18
C ALA A 90 23.24 -16.05 11.74
N PRO A 91 24.18 -15.16 12.09
CA PRO A 91 23.86 -13.90 12.73
C PRO A 91 23.18 -12.96 11.72
N SER A 92 21.91 -12.61 11.98
CA SER A 92 21.14 -11.67 11.16
C SER A 92 21.60 -10.22 11.31
N GLU A 93 22.51 -9.92 12.24
CA GLU A 93 22.95 -8.55 12.56
C GLU A 93 24.00 -7.98 11.58
N ALA A 94 24.63 -8.81 10.74
CA ALA A 94 25.80 -8.40 9.96
C ALA A 94 25.52 -7.52 8.72
N MET A 95 24.26 -7.26 8.34
CA MET A 95 23.95 -6.56 7.06
C MET A 95 23.05 -5.31 7.16
N GLY A 96 22.71 -4.83 8.37
CA GLY A 96 22.00 -3.55 8.52
C GLY A 96 20.57 -3.51 7.96
N TYR A 97 19.91 -4.67 7.81
CA TYR A 97 18.49 -4.74 7.47
C TYR A 97 17.63 -4.78 8.73
N SER A 98 16.54 -4.02 8.76
CA SER A 98 15.62 -4.01 9.90
C SER A 98 14.73 -5.25 9.94
N THR A 99 14.43 -5.87 8.79
CA THR A 99 13.56 -7.07 8.68
C THR A 99 13.85 -7.97 7.48
N ARG A 100 13.24 -9.16 7.48
CA ARG A 100 13.29 -10.10 6.34
C ARG A 100 12.59 -9.54 5.10
N THR A 101 11.43 -8.89 5.26
CA THR A 101 10.71 -8.26 4.15
C THR A 101 11.53 -7.16 3.49
N GLU A 102 12.24 -6.35 4.28
CA GLU A 102 13.14 -5.32 3.77
C GLU A 102 14.31 -5.92 2.99
N ARG A 103 15.02 -6.88 3.60
CA ARG A 103 16.12 -7.60 2.96
C ARG A 103 15.64 -8.24 1.65
N PHE A 104 14.45 -8.82 1.67
CA PHE A 104 13.80 -9.41 0.50
C PHE A 104 13.60 -8.38 -0.62
N LEU A 105 12.95 -7.24 -0.35
CA LEU A 105 12.67 -6.25 -1.39
C LEU A 105 13.96 -5.65 -1.97
N LYS A 106 15.03 -5.56 -1.17
CA LYS A 106 16.34 -5.02 -1.59
C LYS A 106 17.24 -6.02 -2.31
N GLU A 107 17.25 -7.29 -1.91
CA GLU A 107 18.21 -8.29 -2.40
C GLU A 107 17.55 -9.29 -3.34
N ALA A 108 16.37 -9.77 -2.99
CA ALA A 108 15.81 -10.94 -3.63
C ALA A 108 15.37 -10.63 -5.07
N LEU A 109 14.76 -9.47 -5.33
CA LEU A 109 14.35 -9.06 -6.68
C LEU A 109 15.51 -8.81 -7.66
N LYS A 110 16.75 -8.68 -7.15
CA LYS A 110 17.95 -8.47 -7.98
C LYS A 110 18.39 -9.73 -8.72
N THR A 111 17.93 -10.91 -8.29
CA THR A 111 18.32 -12.17 -8.94
C THR A 111 17.33 -12.51 -10.06
N PRO A 112 17.82 -12.95 -11.24
CA PRO A 112 16.95 -13.39 -12.33
C PRO A 112 15.97 -14.50 -11.91
N GLN A 113 16.40 -15.39 -11.01
CA GLN A 113 15.62 -16.49 -10.45
C GLN A 113 14.45 -16.02 -9.57
N ASN A 114 14.40 -14.77 -9.14
CA ASN A 114 13.25 -14.29 -8.35
C ASN A 114 12.25 -13.51 -9.23
N SER A 115 12.69 -13.13 -10.44
CA SER A 115 11.84 -12.44 -11.41
C SER A 115 10.82 -13.37 -12.06
N HIS A 116 11.09 -14.68 -12.20
CA HIS A 116 10.12 -15.61 -12.81
C HIS A 116 8.87 -15.78 -11.96
N ILE A 117 9.01 -15.82 -10.63
CA ILE A 117 7.88 -15.96 -9.70
C ILE A 117 6.93 -14.77 -9.83
N PHE A 118 7.49 -13.56 -9.91
CA PHE A 118 6.68 -12.35 -10.10
C PHE A 118 5.95 -12.38 -11.46
N ASN A 119 6.63 -12.79 -12.53
CA ASN A 119 6.01 -12.99 -13.84
C ASN A 119 5.05 -14.18 -13.89
N ALA A 120 5.08 -15.10 -12.91
CA ALA A 120 4.12 -16.19 -12.82
C ALA A 120 2.78 -15.75 -12.21
N ILE A 121 2.69 -14.56 -11.59
CA ILE A 121 1.42 -14.03 -11.07
C ILE A 121 0.60 -13.44 -12.23
N PRO A 122 -0.67 -13.87 -12.44
CA PRO A 122 -1.54 -13.27 -13.45
C PRO A 122 -1.70 -11.77 -13.19
N ARG A 123 -1.67 -10.94 -14.24
CA ARG A 123 -1.70 -9.46 -14.10
C ARG A 123 -2.92 -8.97 -13.34
N ASP A 124 -4.08 -9.51 -13.67
CA ASP A 124 -5.33 -9.14 -12.99
C ASP A 124 -5.33 -9.57 -11.53
N MET A 125 -4.76 -10.75 -11.22
CA MET A 125 -4.57 -11.20 -9.84
C MET A 125 -3.66 -10.26 -9.06
N LEU A 126 -2.51 -9.91 -9.65
CA LEU A 126 -1.58 -8.97 -9.03
C LEU A 126 -2.24 -7.61 -8.77
N LYS A 127 -3.04 -7.12 -9.73
CA LYS A 127 -3.83 -5.91 -9.57
C LYS A 127 -4.80 -6.01 -8.42
N SER A 128 -5.57 -7.09 -8.34
CA SER A 128 -6.51 -7.30 -7.24
C SER A 128 -5.82 -7.42 -5.89
N ILE A 129 -4.65 -8.09 -5.83
CA ILE A 129 -3.85 -8.22 -4.61
C ILE A 129 -3.44 -6.85 -4.10
N VAL A 130 -2.81 -6.03 -4.95
CA VAL A 130 -2.29 -4.74 -4.48
C VAL A 130 -3.38 -3.71 -4.29
N LEU A 131 -4.50 -3.80 -5.02
CA LEU A 131 -5.66 -2.95 -4.76
C LEU A 131 -6.46 -3.36 -3.53
N GLY A 132 -6.24 -4.56 -2.95
CA GLY A 132 -7.07 -5.05 -1.87
C GLY A 132 -8.45 -5.55 -2.33
N THR A 133 -8.64 -5.82 -3.63
CA THR A 133 -9.94 -6.10 -4.27
C THR A 133 -10.12 -7.58 -4.67
N VAL A 134 -9.28 -8.49 -4.18
CA VAL A 134 -9.36 -9.93 -4.47
C VAL A 134 -10.78 -10.47 -4.28
N ALA A 135 -11.42 -10.13 -3.16
CA ALA A 135 -12.78 -10.61 -2.88
C ALA A 135 -13.81 -10.10 -3.89
N TRP A 136 -13.68 -8.85 -4.34
CA TRP A 136 -14.55 -8.26 -5.34
C TRP A 136 -14.33 -8.90 -6.72
N ASP A 137 -13.08 -8.90 -7.21
CA ASP A 137 -12.76 -9.30 -8.58
C ASP A 137 -12.98 -10.79 -8.85
N TYR A 138 -12.78 -11.63 -7.82
CA TYR A 138 -12.92 -13.09 -7.92
C TYR A 138 -14.19 -13.63 -7.27
N TYR A 139 -15.12 -12.77 -6.86
CA TYR A 139 -16.43 -13.22 -6.40
C TYR A 139 -17.18 -13.92 -7.54
N PRO A 140 -17.77 -15.11 -7.32
CA PRO A 140 -18.59 -15.75 -8.34
C PRO A 140 -19.89 -14.97 -8.56
N ARG A 141 -20.10 -14.46 -9.78
CA ARG A 141 -21.30 -13.73 -10.18
C ARG A 141 -21.92 -14.37 -11.43
N ALA A 142 -23.25 -14.35 -11.52
CA ALA A 142 -23.94 -14.86 -12.70
C ALA A 142 -23.62 -14.05 -13.97
N SER A 143 -23.39 -12.74 -13.84
CA SER A 143 -23.21 -11.80 -14.95
C SER A 143 -21.75 -11.54 -15.32
N ARG A 144 -20.77 -12.01 -14.53
CA ARG A 144 -19.36 -11.69 -14.72
C ARG A 144 -18.50 -12.92 -14.47
N THR A 145 -17.73 -13.29 -15.48
CA THR A 145 -16.67 -14.30 -15.32
C THR A 145 -15.49 -13.65 -14.61
N PRO A 146 -14.98 -14.25 -13.51
CA PRO A 146 -13.76 -13.77 -12.87
C PRO A 146 -12.59 -13.70 -13.87
N PRO A 147 -11.61 -12.80 -13.66
CA PRO A 147 -10.38 -12.81 -14.44
C PRO A 147 -9.67 -14.18 -14.41
N GLY A 148 -8.79 -14.41 -15.38
CA GLY A 148 -7.98 -15.63 -15.42
C GLY A 148 -7.11 -15.74 -14.17
N CYS A 149 -7.24 -16.86 -13.44
CA CYS A 149 -6.39 -17.20 -12.30
C CYS A 149 -6.03 -18.69 -12.31
N TYR A 150 -5.07 -19.06 -11.46
CA TYR A 150 -4.76 -20.46 -11.23
C TYR A 150 -5.96 -21.17 -10.59
N LYS A 151 -6.34 -22.31 -11.15
CA LYS A 151 -7.34 -23.18 -10.55
C LYS A 151 -6.80 -23.76 -9.25
N THR A 152 -7.67 -23.90 -8.25
CA THR A 152 -7.37 -24.72 -7.08
C THR A 152 -7.07 -26.14 -7.56
N PRO A 153 -5.91 -26.72 -7.22
CA PRO A 153 -5.54 -28.04 -7.69
C PRO A 153 -6.54 -29.07 -7.15
N LYS A 154 -6.89 -30.08 -7.96
CA LYS A 154 -7.78 -31.18 -7.53
C LYS A 154 -7.11 -32.14 -6.54
N LYS A 155 -5.78 -32.15 -6.51
CA LYS A 155 -4.93 -32.96 -5.64
C LYS A 155 -4.01 -32.03 -4.85
N ARG A 156 -3.09 -32.61 -4.06
CA ARG A 156 -1.98 -31.88 -3.45
C ARG A 156 -1.31 -30.96 -4.47
N GLY A 157 -1.15 -29.71 -4.08
CA GLY A 157 -0.57 -28.68 -4.92
C GLY A 157 0.00 -27.56 -4.06
N TYR A 158 1.19 -27.13 -4.43
CA TYR A 158 1.94 -26.10 -3.72
C TYR A 158 1.65 -24.75 -4.34
N GLY A 159 1.59 -23.75 -3.47
CA GLY A 159 1.52 -22.39 -3.93
C GLY A 159 1.14 -21.44 -2.83
N ILE A 160 1.03 -20.19 -3.28
CA ILE A 160 0.53 -19.09 -2.46
C ILE A 160 -0.92 -18.86 -2.85
N TYR A 161 -1.77 -18.77 -1.85
CA TYR A 161 -3.14 -18.31 -2.00
C TYR A 161 -3.31 -17.01 -1.26
N VAL A 162 -4.27 -16.22 -1.74
CA VAL A 162 -4.73 -15.01 -1.06
C VAL A 162 -6.22 -15.14 -0.84
N PHE A 163 -6.72 -14.51 0.22
CA PHE A 163 -8.16 -14.32 0.36
C PHE A 163 -8.49 -12.95 0.92
N GLY A 164 -9.67 -12.46 0.54
CA GLY A 164 -10.32 -11.33 1.15
C GLY A 164 -11.72 -11.70 1.65
N LEU A 165 -12.34 -10.80 2.42
CA LEU A 165 -13.71 -10.96 2.90
C LEU A 165 -14.72 -10.19 2.07
N ALA A 166 -15.86 -10.82 1.81
CA ALA A 166 -17.06 -10.22 1.25
C ALA A 166 -18.25 -10.46 2.18
N VAL A 167 -19.34 -9.75 1.92
CA VAL A 167 -20.66 -10.04 2.51
C VAL A 167 -21.50 -10.76 1.47
N GLU A 168 -22.09 -11.89 1.84
CA GLU A 168 -23.01 -12.64 0.97
C GLU A 168 -24.17 -11.73 0.52
N GLY A 169 -24.52 -11.81 -0.76
CA GLY A 169 -25.54 -10.94 -1.37
C GLY A 169 -25.06 -9.54 -1.75
N ARG A 170 -23.74 -9.25 -1.65
CA ARG A 170 -23.14 -7.98 -2.10
C ARG A 170 -22.12 -8.12 -3.23
N ASP A 171 -22.17 -9.21 -4.00
CA ASP A 171 -21.33 -9.44 -5.18
C ASP A 171 -19.82 -9.22 -4.95
N GLY A 172 -19.31 -9.61 -3.79
CA GLY A 172 -17.90 -9.45 -3.44
C GLY A 172 -17.54 -8.13 -2.77
N LYS A 173 -18.51 -7.21 -2.57
CA LYS A 173 -18.31 -6.04 -1.72
C LYS A 173 -18.27 -6.46 -0.26
N TRP A 174 -17.51 -5.72 0.53
CA TRP A 174 -17.31 -5.92 1.95
C TRP A 174 -18.23 -4.99 2.76
N LEU A 175 -17.72 -4.47 3.88
CA LEU A 175 -18.45 -3.61 4.80
C LEU A 175 -18.62 -2.19 4.26
N THR A 176 -19.69 -1.54 4.67
CA THR A 176 -19.82 -0.08 4.58
C THR A 176 -18.97 0.58 5.67
N ALA A 177 -18.70 1.88 5.58
CA ALA A 177 -17.96 2.60 6.63
C ALA A 177 -18.69 2.55 7.99
N ASN A 178 -20.04 2.62 7.98
CA ASN A 178 -20.85 2.54 9.18
C ASN A 178 -20.78 1.16 9.83
N GLU A 179 -20.85 0.09 9.04
CA GLU A 179 -20.66 -1.28 9.52
C GLU A 179 -19.25 -1.51 10.06
N LEU A 180 -18.23 -1.00 9.35
CA LEU A 180 -16.85 -1.10 9.76
C LEU A 180 -16.60 -0.39 11.10
N ASN A 181 -17.18 0.79 11.31
CA ASN A 181 -17.10 1.51 12.60
C ASN A 181 -17.79 0.76 13.74
N ARG A 182 -18.92 0.08 13.49
CA ARG A 182 -19.54 -0.81 14.48
C ARG A 182 -18.62 -1.98 14.81
N LEU A 183 -18.04 -2.63 13.79
CA LEU A 183 -17.09 -3.72 13.97
C LEU A 183 -15.86 -3.29 14.77
N ILE A 184 -15.32 -2.10 14.51
CA ILE A 184 -14.21 -1.51 15.28
C ILE A 184 -14.58 -1.30 16.74
N LYS A 185 -15.79 -0.80 17.03
CA LYS A 185 -16.28 -0.63 18.40
C LYS A 185 -16.34 -1.99 19.13
N ASP A 186 -16.86 -3.01 18.46
CA ASP A 186 -16.96 -4.35 19.06
C ASP A 186 -15.58 -4.99 19.25
N LEU A 187 -14.64 -4.80 18.30
CA LEU A 187 -13.24 -5.20 18.46
C LEU A 187 -12.57 -4.55 19.68
N ARG A 188 -12.77 -3.22 19.88
CA ARG A 188 -12.25 -2.52 21.07
C ARG A 188 -12.83 -3.11 22.36
N THR A 189 -14.11 -3.46 22.35
CA THR A 189 -14.79 -4.10 23.49
C THR A 189 -14.24 -5.51 23.74
N TYR A 190 -13.95 -6.26 22.68
CA TYR A 190 -13.32 -7.59 22.79
C TYR A 190 -11.91 -7.50 23.39
N VAL A 191 -11.09 -6.55 22.95
CA VAL A 191 -9.75 -6.29 23.53
C VAL A 191 -9.86 -5.91 25.01
N LEU A 192 -10.81 -5.04 25.37
CA LEU A 192 -11.08 -4.70 26.77
C LEU A 192 -11.46 -5.94 27.60
N GLY A 193 -12.27 -6.84 27.04
CA GLY A 193 -12.63 -8.09 27.69
C GLY A 193 -11.42 -9.00 27.96
N TYR A 194 -10.49 -9.10 27.00
CA TYR A 194 -9.22 -9.77 27.21
C TYR A 194 -8.40 -9.12 28.34
N ASP A 195 -8.25 -7.80 28.33
CA ASP A 195 -7.49 -7.07 29.36
C ASP A 195 -8.08 -7.30 30.75
N MET A 196 -9.41 -7.33 30.86
CA MET A 196 -10.11 -7.63 32.11
C MET A 196 -9.89 -9.07 32.60
N TYR A 197 -9.96 -10.04 31.68
CA TYR A 197 -9.71 -11.46 31.99
C TYR A 197 -8.28 -11.67 32.51
N MET A 198 -7.29 -11.08 31.83
CA MET A 198 -5.88 -11.18 32.22
C MET A 198 -5.58 -10.45 33.53
N SER A 199 -6.10 -9.23 33.71
CA SER A 199 -5.90 -8.45 34.94
C SER A 199 -6.49 -9.12 36.19
N ASN A 200 -7.44 -10.03 36.01
CA ASN A 200 -8.08 -10.78 37.08
C ASN A 200 -7.58 -12.24 37.15
N GLY A 201 -6.33 -12.48 36.73
CA GLY A 201 -5.65 -13.77 36.88
C GLY A 201 -6.28 -14.91 36.09
N GLY A 202 -6.87 -14.62 34.93
CA GLY A 202 -7.53 -15.63 34.09
C GLY A 202 -8.94 -15.98 34.56
N ALA A 203 -9.62 -15.07 35.27
CA ALA A 203 -11.01 -15.24 35.69
C ALA A 203 -11.87 -14.05 35.25
N TRP A 204 -13.13 -14.29 34.89
CA TRP A 204 -14.04 -13.22 34.50
C TRP A 204 -14.56 -12.43 35.71
N PRO A 205 -14.39 -11.09 35.74
CA PRO A 205 -14.91 -10.29 36.84
C PRO A 205 -16.44 -10.12 36.74
N ASN A 206 -17.15 -10.29 37.87
CA ASN A 206 -18.61 -10.14 37.96
C ASN A 206 -19.04 -8.92 38.81
N THR A 207 -18.18 -7.90 38.88
CA THR A 207 -18.30 -6.82 39.88
C THR A 207 -19.17 -5.64 39.46
N SER A 208 -19.41 -5.45 38.16
CA SER A 208 -20.25 -4.36 37.64
C SER A 208 -20.97 -4.74 36.34
N LEU A 209 -22.08 -4.05 36.03
CA LEU A 209 -22.88 -4.29 34.84
C LEU A 209 -22.05 -4.17 33.54
N ALA A 210 -21.27 -3.10 33.39
CA ALA A 210 -20.43 -2.90 32.21
C ALA A 210 -19.39 -4.03 32.00
N ARG A 211 -18.89 -4.61 33.09
CA ARG A 211 -17.95 -5.75 33.00
C ARG A 211 -18.66 -7.03 32.57
N VAL A 212 -19.89 -7.23 33.05
CA VAL A 212 -20.75 -8.33 32.64
C VAL A 212 -21.10 -8.20 31.15
N GLU A 213 -21.50 -7.02 30.68
CA GLU A 213 -21.79 -6.77 29.26
C GLU A 213 -20.56 -7.02 28.36
N THR A 214 -19.38 -6.60 28.80
CA THR A 214 -18.12 -6.86 28.06
C THR A 214 -17.82 -8.36 27.98
N ARG A 215 -17.95 -9.09 29.10
CA ARG A 215 -17.79 -10.55 29.15
C ARG A 215 -18.79 -11.26 28.24
N ASP A 216 -20.05 -10.86 28.30
CA ASP A 216 -21.14 -11.49 27.55
C ASP A 216 -20.94 -11.28 26.04
N LEU A 217 -20.50 -10.08 25.62
CA LEU A 217 -20.09 -9.83 24.24
C LEU A 217 -18.95 -10.76 23.81
N VAL A 218 -17.89 -10.92 24.62
CA VAL A 218 -16.75 -11.81 24.26
C VAL A 218 -17.22 -13.27 24.12
N ALA A 219 -18.07 -13.74 25.03
CA ALA A 219 -18.64 -15.09 24.95
C ALA A 219 -19.55 -15.27 23.73
N GLU A 220 -20.35 -14.26 23.39
CA GLU A 220 -21.22 -14.29 22.22
C GLU A 220 -20.41 -14.30 20.92
N VAL A 221 -19.32 -13.52 20.83
CA VAL A 221 -18.41 -13.49 19.69
C VAL A 221 -17.71 -14.83 19.49
N ASP A 222 -17.17 -15.42 20.55
CA ASP A 222 -16.43 -16.67 20.47
C ASP A 222 -17.31 -17.86 20.04
N SER A 223 -18.61 -17.79 20.31
CA SER A 223 -19.60 -18.84 20.01
C SER A 223 -20.24 -18.74 18.61
N GLN A 224 -20.01 -17.67 17.84
CA GLN A 224 -20.64 -17.47 16.51
C GLN A 224 -20.26 -18.50 15.44
N LEU A 225 -19.07 -19.09 15.55
CA LEU A 225 -18.53 -20.00 14.52
C LEU A 225 -18.48 -21.46 14.97
N ILE A 226 -18.32 -21.69 16.27
CA ILE A 226 -18.31 -23.01 16.90
C ILE A 226 -18.59 -22.83 18.37
N GLU A 227 -19.09 -23.88 19.03
CA GLU A 227 -19.20 -23.88 20.48
C GLU A 227 -17.82 -23.68 21.11
N HIS A 228 -17.67 -22.63 21.91
CA HIS A 228 -16.47 -22.32 22.68
C HIS A 228 -16.87 -21.92 24.10
N ARG A 229 -16.18 -22.49 25.09
CA ARG A 229 -16.50 -22.27 26.51
C ARG A 229 -15.71 -21.08 27.06
N THR A 230 -15.91 -19.89 26.50
CA THR A 230 -15.20 -18.64 26.85
C THR A 230 -15.13 -18.37 28.35
N LEU A 231 -16.22 -18.66 29.09
CA LEU A 231 -16.29 -18.42 30.53
C LEU A 231 -15.31 -19.28 31.33
N VAL A 232 -14.85 -20.40 30.76
CA VAL A 232 -13.89 -21.32 31.38
C VAL A 232 -12.49 -21.11 30.81
N THR A 233 -12.36 -20.99 29.49
CA THR A 233 -11.07 -21.02 28.78
C THR A 233 -10.52 -19.64 28.44
N GLY A 234 -11.29 -18.57 28.72
CA GLY A 234 -10.95 -17.21 28.29
C GLY A 234 -11.26 -16.92 26.81
N PRO A 235 -10.92 -15.71 26.33
CA PRO A 235 -11.15 -15.27 24.97
C PRO A 235 -10.46 -16.16 23.93
N ARG A 236 -11.21 -16.67 22.96
CA ARG A 236 -10.69 -17.61 21.95
C ARG A 236 -9.61 -17.00 21.04
N PHE A 237 -9.83 -15.76 20.60
CA PHE A 237 -9.04 -15.17 19.52
C PHE A 237 -7.79 -14.41 20.00
N VAL A 238 -7.64 -14.23 21.31
CA VAL A 238 -6.48 -13.57 21.94
C VAL A 238 -6.03 -14.40 23.14
N ALA A 239 -4.87 -15.03 23.02
CA ALA A 239 -4.28 -15.85 24.08
C ALA A 239 -3.02 -15.22 24.71
N SER A 240 -2.51 -14.13 24.14
CA SER A 240 -1.26 -13.51 24.59
C SER A 240 -1.23 -12.01 24.36
N GLU A 241 -0.37 -11.33 25.10
CA GLU A 241 -0.14 -9.89 25.01
C GLU A 241 0.27 -9.46 23.59
N HIS A 242 1.10 -10.27 22.92
CA HIS A 242 1.43 -10.05 21.52
C HIS A 242 0.20 -10.14 20.60
N GLY A 243 -0.76 -11.02 20.92
CA GLY A 243 -2.00 -11.16 20.17
C GLY A 243 -2.93 -9.97 20.36
N ARG A 244 -2.99 -9.47 21.60
CA ARG A 244 -3.69 -8.24 21.97
C ARG A 244 -3.14 -7.05 21.19
N GLN A 245 -1.81 -6.85 21.19
CA GLN A 245 -1.20 -5.75 20.44
C GLN A 245 -1.51 -5.85 18.93
N GLY A 246 -1.44 -7.06 18.36
CA GLY A 246 -1.85 -7.27 16.97
C GLY A 246 -3.29 -6.82 16.70
N LEU A 247 -4.25 -7.09 17.60
CA LEU A 247 -5.61 -6.58 17.43
C LEU A 247 -5.71 -5.06 17.54
N VAL A 248 -4.91 -4.42 18.38
CA VAL A 248 -4.84 -2.94 18.46
C VAL A 248 -4.36 -2.37 17.13
N ASP A 249 -3.33 -2.97 16.53
CA ASP A 249 -2.81 -2.55 15.23
C ASP A 249 -3.84 -2.77 14.11
N LEU A 250 -4.57 -3.89 14.16
CA LEU A 250 -5.69 -4.17 13.25
C LEU A 250 -6.78 -3.10 13.36
N ILE A 251 -7.20 -2.78 14.58
CA ILE A 251 -8.19 -1.73 14.86
C ILE A 251 -7.74 -0.39 14.26
N ALA A 252 -6.47 -0.03 14.43
CA ALA A 252 -5.92 1.20 13.86
C ALA A 252 -5.96 1.18 12.33
N SER A 253 -5.66 0.05 11.68
CA SER A 253 -5.75 -0.04 10.21
C SER A 253 -7.19 0.04 9.70
N LEU A 254 -8.10 -0.68 10.35
CA LEU A 254 -9.52 -0.63 10.01
C LEU A 254 -10.11 0.77 10.19
N GLN A 255 -9.71 1.49 11.24
CA GLN A 255 -10.14 2.88 11.47
C GLN A 255 -9.70 3.79 10.32
N ARG A 256 -8.42 3.73 9.91
CA ARG A 256 -7.92 4.50 8.75
C ARG A 256 -8.77 4.24 7.50
N ARG A 257 -9.17 2.99 7.27
CA ARG A 257 -10.01 2.62 6.11
C ARG A 257 -11.42 3.20 6.22
N ALA A 258 -12.03 3.14 7.40
CA ALA A 258 -13.34 3.71 7.66
C ALA A 258 -13.33 5.23 7.46
N ASP A 259 -12.34 5.93 8.02
CA ASP A 259 -12.18 7.37 7.93
C ASP A 259 -12.04 7.81 6.47
N LYS A 260 -11.17 7.14 5.70
CA LYS A 260 -10.98 7.44 4.28
C LYS A 260 -12.23 7.19 3.45
N SER A 261 -12.99 6.15 3.78
CA SER A 261 -14.29 5.90 3.13
C SER A 261 -15.30 7.02 3.42
N LEU A 262 -15.30 7.58 4.63
CA LEU A 262 -16.20 8.67 5.03
C LEU A 262 -15.79 10.01 4.39
N GLU A 263 -14.51 10.24 4.13
CA GLU A 263 -14.05 11.39 3.34
C GLU A 263 -14.65 11.39 1.93
N ILE A 264 -14.74 10.22 1.29
CA ILE A 264 -15.27 10.05 -0.06
C ILE A 264 -16.80 10.02 -0.07
N ASN A 265 -17.40 9.27 0.85
CA ASN A 265 -18.84 9.21 1.03
C ASN A 265 -19.22 9.44 2.50
N PRO A 266 -19.55 10.68 2.89
CA PRO A 266 -19.90 11.04 4.26
C PRO A 266 -21.10 10.30 4.84
N ALA A 267 -22.01 9.78 4.00
CA ALA A 267 -23.14 8.97 4.48
C ALA A 267 -22.67 7.62 5.04
N GLY A 268 -21.52 7.11 4.57
CA GLY A 268 -20.94 5.85 5.06
C GLY A 268 -21.73 4.60 4.69
N GLU A 269 -22.64 4.68 3.72
CA GLU A 269 -23.55 3.60 3.32
C GLU A 269 -23.06 2.79 2.11
N THR A 270 -22.08 3.28 1.35
CA THR A 270 -21.53 2.55 0.20
C THR A 270 -20.65 1.39 0.68
N PRO A 271 -20.93 0.14 0.27
CA PRO A 271 -20.06 -0.99 0.57
C PRO A 271 -18.70 -0.85 -0.11
N LEU A 272 -17.63 -1.11 0.63
CA LEU A 272 -16.27 -1.10 0.11
C LEU A 272 -16.01 -2.31 -0.79
N ILE A 273 -15.32 -2.12 -1.91
CA ILE A 273 -14.81 -3.24 -2.72
C ILE A 273 -13.46 -3.78 -2.21
N GLN A 274 -12.82 -3.01 -1.32
CA GLN A 274 -11.55 -3.36 -0.71
C GLN A 274 -11.77 -4.00 0.66
N THR A 275 -10.91 -4.95 0.99
CA THR A 275 -10.93 -5.69 2.25
C THR A 275 -9.49 -6.03 2.65
N PRO A 276 -9.18 -6.17 3.95
CA PRO A 276 -7.88 -6.69 4.35
C PRO A 276 -7.62 -8.05 3.70
N ILE A 277 -6.40 -8.26 3.20
CA ILE A 277 -6.01 -9.50 2.53
C ILE A 277 -5.20 -10.37 3.49
N TYR A 278 -5.47 -11.67 3.47
CA TYR A 278 -4.59 -12.68 4.01
C TYR A 278 -3.80 -13.34 2.87
N THR A 279 -2.50 -13.54 3.09
CA THR A 279 -1.64 -14.35 2.23
C THR A 279 -1.27 -15.63 2.97
N GLY A 280 -1.47 -16.78 2.33
CA GLY A 280 -1.10 -18.07 2.90
C GLY A 280 -0.26 -18.90 1.94
N LEU A 281 0.69 -19.63 2.52
CA LEU A 281 1.45 -20.67 1.84
C LEU A 281 0.90 -22.05 2.21
N SER A 282 0.77 -22.93 1.22
CA SER A 282 0.44 -24.34 1.48
C SER A 282 1.15 -25.29 0.52
N SER A 283 1.47 -26.48 1.03
CA SER A 283 1.85 -27.65 0.23
C SER A 283 0.64 -28.43 -0.31
N ASP A 284 -0.54 -28.16 0.21
CA ASP A 284 -1.80 -28.78 -0.18
C ASP A 284 -2.91 -27.73 -0.19
N LEU A 285 -2.89 -26.88 -1.22
CA LEU A 285 -3.87 -25.83 -1.47
C LEU A 285 -5.32 -26.37 -1.46
N ALA A 286 -5.53 -27.56 -2.02
CA ALA A 286 -6.84 -28.20 -2.09
C ALA A 286 -7.45 -28.45 -0.70
N SER A 287 -6.62 -28.90 0.24
CA SER A 287 -7.04 -29.12 1.63
C SER A 287 -7.07 -27.83 2.46
N ARG A 288 -6.17 -26.87 2.17
CA ARG A 288 -5.94 -25.70 3.02
C ARG A 288 -6.93 -24.57 2.77
N MET A 289 -7.20 -24.23 1.51
CA MET A 289 -8.05 -23.09 1.18
C MET A 289 -9.48 -23.21 1.73
N PRO A 290 -10.16 -24.37 1.67
CA PRO A 290 -11.50 -24.51 2.24
C PRO A 290 -11.59 -24.29 3.75
N LYS A 291 -10.46 -24.40 4.49
CA LYS A 291 -10.42 -24.15 5.93
C LYS A 291 -10.59 -22.67 6.31
N HIS A 292 -10.53 -21.78 5.32
CA HIS A 292 -10.82 -20.36 5.48
C HIS A 292 -12.29 -20.03 5.19
N ASP A 293 -13.11 -21.00 4.79
CA ASP A 293 -14.55 -20.78 4.67
C ASP A 293 -15.18 -20.69 6.06
N VAL A 294 -15.94 -19.63 6.29
CA VAL A 294 -16.72 -19.40 7.52
C VAL A 294 -17.71 -20.54 7.77
N ASN A 295 -18.20 -21.16 6.70
CA ASN A 295 -19.14 -22.28 6.75
C ASN A 295 -18.45 -23.64 6.76
N SER A 296 -17.12 -23.68 6.88
CA SER A 296 -16.39 -24.93 7.06
C SER A 296 -16.79 -25.59 8.39
N LYS A 297 -16.78 -26.93 8.41
CA LYS A 297 -17.10 -27.72 9.62
C LYS A 297 -16.19 -27.40 10.81
N ASP A 298 -14.99 -26.89 10.54
CA ASP A 298 -13.99 -26.58 11.55
C ASP A 298 -14.23 -25.22 12.24
N GLY A 299 -15.22 -24.43 11.81
CA GLY A 299 -15.56 -23.14 12.45
C GLY A 299 -14.36 -22.18 12.50
N LEU A 300 -13.55 -22.17 11.44
CA LEU A 300 -12.29 -21.43 11.32
C LEU A 300 -11.23 -21.75 12.40
N LYS A 301 -11.31 -22.90 13.09
CA LYS A 301 -10.31 -23.31 14.11
C LYS A 301 -8.88 -23.30 13.58
N SER A 302 -8.67 -23.72 12.33
CA SER A 302 -7.36 -23.78 11.69
C SER A 302 -7.02 -22.53 10.86
N SER A 303 -7.88 -21.50 10.90
CA SER A 303 -7.67 -20.23 10.23
C SER A 303 -6.87 -19.26 11.10
N ASN A 304 -6.52 -18.11 10.54
CA ASN A 304 -5.92 -17.02 11.32
C ASN A 304 -6.93 -16.45 12.32
N LYS A 305 -6.48 -16.18 13.57
CA LYS A 305 -7.34 -15.70 14.67
C LYS A 305 -8.02 -14.35 14.37
N ALA A 306 -7.34 -13.41 13.71
CA ALA A 306 -7.91 -12.11 13.35
C ALA A 306 -9.03 -12.26 12.30
N HIS A 307 -8.83 -13.14 11.31
CA HIS A 307 -9.87 -13.49 10.35
C HIS A 307 -11.09 -14.12 11.05
N GLY A 308 -10.87 -15.11 11.93
CA GLY A 308 -11.95 -15.74 12.70
C GLY A 308 -12.75 -14.74 13.53
N LEU A 309 -12.07 -13.85 14.26
CA LEU A 309 -12.69 -12.81 15.08
C LEU A 309 -13.55 -11.86 14.26
N ILE A 310 -13.05 -11.37 13.11
CA ILE A 310 -13.81 -10.48 12.22
C ILE A 310 -15.06 -11.18 11.68
N CYS A 311 -14.95 -12.44 11.27
CA CYS A 311 -16.11 -13.20 10.80
C CYS A 311 -17.14 -13.41 11.91
N SER A 312 -16.72 -13.72 13.14
CA SER A 312 -17.63 -13.79 14.29
C SER A 312 -18.36 -12.46 14.51
N LEU A 313 -17.64 -11.34 14.52
CA LEU A 313 -18.24 -10.02 14.71
C LEU A 313 -19.20 -9.63 13.59
N MET A 314 -18.86 -9.94 12.34
CA MET A 314 -19.77 -9.75 11.21
C MET A 314 -21.07 -10.54 11.40
N LYS A 315 -20.99 -11.81 11.83
CA LYS A 315 -22.19 -12.62 12.14
C LYS A 315 -23.03 -12.03 13.27
N LEU A 316 -22.39 -11.56 14.34
CA LEU A 316 -23.05 -10.91 15.46
C LEU A 316 -23.83 -9.66 15.00
N GLN A 317 -23.32 -8.93 14.01
CA GLN A 317 -24.00 -7.79 13.39
C GLN A 317 -25.08 -8.18 12.37
N GLY A 318 -25.39 -9.47 12.23
CA GLY A 318 -26.37 -9.99 11.28
C GLY A 318 -25.88 -10.08 9.83
N LEU A 319 -24.58 -9.93 9.59
CA LEU A 319 -23.97 -10.08 8.27
C LEU A 319 -23.54 -11.53 8.02
N GLN A 320 -23.46 -11.91 6.75
CA GLN A 320 -23.02 -13.23 6.33
C GLN A 320 -21.62 -13.11 5.68
N PRO A 321 -20.53 -13.25 6.46
CA PRO A 321 -19.19 -13.13 5.92
C PRO A 321 -18.86 -14.32 5.00
N ARG A 322 -18.14 -14.03 3.92
CA ARG A 322 -17.63 -15.01 2.98
C ARG A 322 -16.17 -14.73 2.65
N ALA A 323 -15.33 -15.74 2.82
CA ALA A 323 -13.94 -15.69 2.35
C ALA A 323 -13.88 -16.06 0.86
N VAL A 324 -13.33 -15.17 0.05
CA VAL A 324 -13.06 -15.43 -1.37
C VAL A 324 -11.58 -15.76 -1.50
N SER A 325 -11.27 -17.06 -1.61
CA SER A 325 -9.90 -17.56 -1.67
C SER A 325 -9.50 -17.90 -3.10
N VAL A 326 -8.33 -17.43 -3.53
CA VAL A 326 -7.80 -17.66 -4.89
C VAL A 326 -6.33 -18.02 -4.84
N VAL A 327 -5.88 -18.87 -5.75
CA VAL A 327 -4.46 -19.21 -5.90
C VAL A 327 -3.76 -18.05 -6.63
N ALA A 328 -2.87 -17.36 -5.93
CA ALA A 328 -2.10 -16.24 -6.47
C ALA A 328 -0.98 -16.73 -7.40
N VAL A 329 -0.25 -17.74 -6.94
CA VAL A 329 0.83 -18.37 -7.70
C VAL A 329 0.96 -19.83 -7.30
N ARG A 330 1.11 -20.71 -8.29
CA ARG A 330 1.53 -22.09 -8.07
C ARG A 330 3.05 -22.15 -8.04
N LEU A 331 3.59 -23.07 -7.25
CA LEU A 331 5.04 -23.20 -7.09
C LEU A 331 5.44 -24.63 -7.41
N TRP A 332 6.64 -24.84 -7.94
CA TRP A 332 7.14 -26.17 -8.34
C TRP A 332 8.45 -26.51 -7.65
N GLU A 333 9.27 -25.50 -7.39
CA GLU A 333 10.47 -25.60 -6.60
C GLU A 333 10.17 -25.24 -5.15
N LYS A 334 10.69 -26.07 -4.22
CA LYS A 334 10.54 -25.85 -2.79
C LYS A 334 11.25 -24.56 -2.34
N ASP A 335 12.38 -24.27 -2.97
CA ASP A 335 13.22 -23.13 -2.61
C ASP A 335 12.55 -21.79 -2.96
N ASP A 336 11.56 -21.81 -3.86
CA ASP A 336 10.74 -20.65 -4.22
C ASP A 336 9.64 -20.33 -3.19
N LEU A 337 9.33 -21.25 -2.25
CA LEU A 337 8.18 -21.12 -1.34
C LEU A 337 8.27 -19.90 -0.43
N TRP A 338 9.39 -19.76 0.29
CA TRP A 338 9.57 -18.66 1.23
C TRP A 338 9.64 -17.31 0.50
N PHE A 339 10.28 -17.27 -0.66
CA PHE A 339 10.39 -16.08 -1.49
C PHE A 339 9.00 -15.65 -1.96
N SER A 340 8.23 -16.58 -2.52
CA SER A 340 6.92 -16.29 -3.10
C SER A 340 5.91 -15.84 -2.05
N GLU A 341 5.93 -16.45 -0.86
CA GLU A 341 5.08 -16.04 0.24
C GLU A 341 5.41 -14.61 0.66
N THR A 342 6.70 -14.29 0.83
CA THR A 342 7.16 -12.94 1.20
C THR A 342 6.77 -11.91 0.14
N LEU A 343 6.96 -12.23 -1.15
CA LEU A 343 6.59 -11.38 -2.28
C LEU A 343 5.11 -11.02 -2.24
N VAL A 344 4.24 -12.03 -2.24
CA VAL A 344 2.79 -11.83 -2.30
C VAL A 344 2.29 -11.15 -1.02
N CYS A 345 2.87 -11.49 0.13
CA CYS A 345 2.53 -10.90 1.41
C CYS A 345 2.85 -9.40 1.46
N ALA A 346 3.99 -8.98 0.91
CA ALA A 346 4.38 -7.58 0.76
C ALA A 346 3.48 -6.84 -0.24
N LEU A 347 3.19 -7.45 -1.39
CA LEU A 347 2.29 -6.87 -2.40
C LEU A 347 0.88 -6.66 -1.83
N ALA A 348 0.38 -7.62 -1.06
CA ALA A 348 -0.93 -7.58 -0.44
C ALA A 348 -1.03 -6.61 0.76
N ASN A 349 0.09 -6.11 1.28
CA ASN A 349 0.17 -5.52 2.64
C ASN A 349 -0.53 -6.39 3.68
N SER A 350 -0.32 -7.70 3.57
CA SER A 350 -1.16 -8.65 4.30
C SER A 350 -0.87 -8.71 5.80
N LEU A 351 0.16 -8.03 6.30
CA LEU A 351 0.43 -7.96 7.74
C LEU A 351 -0.61 -7.10 8.46
N ILE A 352 -0.97 -7.51 9.68
CA ILE A 352 -1.93 -6.79 10.53
C ILE A 352 -1.45 -5.36 10.85
N SER A 353 -0.14 -5.15 11.03
CA SER A 353 0.44 -3.82 11.27
C SER A 353 0.33 -2.88 10.07
N GLN A 354 0.12 -3.43 8.86
CA GLN A 354 0.01 -2.69 7.62
C GLN A 354 -1.46 -2.46 7.26
N ASP A 355 -2.15 -3.50 6.80
CA ASP A 355 -3.56 -3.45 6.38
C ASP A 355 -4.20 -4.83 6.10
N GLY A 356 -3.66 -5.93 6.64
CA GLY A 356 -4.11 -7.29 6.33
C GLY A 356 -4.42 -8.16 7.55
N PHE A 357 -4.45 -9.48 7.35
CA PHE A 357 -4.76 -10.46 8.40
C PHE A 357 -3.57 -11.30 8.91
N ASN A 358 -2.42 -11.28 8.23
CA ASN A 358 -1.23 -12.00 8.66
C ASN A 358 -0.67 -11.39 9.94
N ARG A 359 -0.64 -12.18 11.02
CA ARG A 359 -0.07 -11.75 12.30
C ARG A 359 1.46 -11.78 12.30
N THR A 360 2.03 -12.77 11.63
CA THR A 360 3.47 -13.04 11.59
C THR A 360 4.03 -12.74 10.22
N GLU A 361 5.30 -12.34 10.18
CA GLU A 361 6.05 -12.23 8.92
C GLU A 361 6.01 -13.54 8.12
N CYS A 362 5.69 -13.37 6.84
CA CYS A 362 5.69 -14.40 5.83
C CYS A 362 7.13 -14.88 5.53
N GLY A 363 7.30 -16.11 5.02
CA GLY A 363 8.62 -16.65 4.65
C GLY A 363 9.41 -17.26 5.81
N SER A 364 8.77 -17.57 6.94
CA SER A 364 9.44 -18.16 8.12
C SER A 364 9.64 -19.69 8.02
N LYS A 365 9.02 -20.37 7.06
CA LYS A 365 9.18 -21.83 6.86
C LYS A 365 10.35 -22.11 5.93
N VAL A 366 11.52 -22.42 6.50
CA VAL A 366 12.78 -22.57 5.74
C VAL A 366 12.96 -23.98 5.15
N ALA A 367 12.24 -25.01 5.63
CA ALA A 367 12.31 -26.34 5.02
C ALA A 367 11.07 -27.17 5.36
N SER A 368 10.33 -27.63 4.35
CA SER A 368 9.39 -28.75 4.49
C SER A 368 9.85 -29.91 3.60
N ASP A 369 9.72 -31.17 4.03
CA ASP A 369 10.02 -32.37 3.22
C ASP A 369 8.98 -32.61 2.09
N ALA A 370 8.55 -31.52 1.49
CA ALA A 370 7.62 -31.44 0.39
C ALA A 370 8.11 -32.26 -0.82
N PRO A 371 7.39 -33.31 -1.25
CA PRO A 371 7.67 -33.97 -2.52
C PRO A 371 7.56 -32.99 -3.69
N ARG A 372 8.48 -33.11 -4.67
CA ARG A 372 8.43 -32.36 -5.94
C ARG A 372 7.07 -32.54 -6.61
N LEU A 373 6.52 -31.46 -7.16
CA LEU A 373 5.28 -31.54 -7.91
C LEU A 373 5.46 -32.30 -9.21
N ASP A 374 4.41 -33.02 -9.59
CA ASP A 374 4.28 -33.61 -10.91
C ASP A 374 4.11 -32.49 -11.96
N PRO A 375 5.09 -32.29 -12.85
CA PRO A 375 5.04 -31.24 -13.87
C PRO A 375 3.98 -31.50 -14.96
N ALA A 376 3.39 -32.70 -15.02
CA ALA A 376 2.45 -33.10 -16.07
C ALA A 376 1.04 -32.48 -15.98
N GLY A 377 0.79 -31.60 -14.99
CA GLY A 377 -0.58 -31.33 -14.52
C GLY A 377 -1.34 -30.12 -15.09
N GLU A 378 -0.73 -28.94 -15.27
CA GLU A 378 -1.50 -27.71 -15.56
C GLU A 378 -0.60 -26.51 -15.98
N ASP A 379 -1.16 -25.64 -16.84
CA ASP A 379 -0.60 -24.43 -17.47
C ASP A 379 0.07 -23.43 -16.50
N MET A 380 1.29 -23.71 -16.04
CA MET A 380 2.19 -22.62 -15.62
C MET A 380 2.55 -21.75 -16.83
N SER A 381 2.61 -22.39 -18.01
CA SER A 381 3.21 -21.79 -19.18
C SER A 381 2.47 -20.55 -19.63
N SER A 382 1.13 -20.49 -19.58
CA SER A 382 0.42 -19.36 -20.20
C SER A 382 0.70 -18.04 -19.49
N PHE A 383 0.43 -17.90 -18.19
CA PHE A 383 0.63 -16.61 -17.51
C PHE A 383 2.09 -16.16 -17.49
N LEU A 384 3.02 -17.07 -17.22
CA LEU A 384 4.45 -16.75 -17.25
C LEU A 384 4.88 -16.35 -18.67
N HIS A 385 4.48 -17.12 -19.69
CA HIS A 385 4.80 -16.82 -21.09
C HIS A 385 4.21 -15.48 -21.52
N ASP A 386 2.92 -15.25 -21.30
CA ASP A 386 2.21 -14.03 -21.68
C ASP A 386 2.86 -12.79 -21.02
N ASN A 387 3.24 -12.93 -19.74
CA ASN A 387 3.91 -11.87 -19.00
C ASN A 387 5.33 -11.59 -19.52
N LEU A 388 6.09 -12.64 -19.84
CA LEU A 388 7.41 -12.51 -20.44
C LEU A 388 7.35 -11.94 -21.85
N GLU A 389 6.39 -12.36 -22.67
CA GLU A 389 6.19 -11.86 -24.03
C GLU A 389 5.83 -10.37 -24.00
N ALA A 390 4.90 -9.96 -23.15
CA ALA A 390 4.57 -8.56 -22.99
C ALA A 390 5.74 -7.74 -22.41
N THR A 391 6.59 -8.33 -21.55
CA THR A 391 7.84 -7.70 -21.10
C THR A 391 8.84 -7.53 -22.25
N LEU A 392 8.97 -8.53 -23.13
CA LEU A 392 9.81 -8.43 -24.32
C LEU A 392 9.32 -7.37 -25.30
N VAL A 393 8.00 -7.24 -25.49
CA VAL A 393 7.40 -6.17 -26.31
C VAL A 393 7.77 -4.80 -25.76
N GLU A 394 7.65 -4.59 -24.45
CA GLU A 394 8.07 -3.32 -23.82
C GLU A 394 9.56 -3.04 -24.04
N LEU A 395 10.42 -4.03 -23.78
CA LEU A 395 11.86 -3.84 -23.93
C LEU A 395 12.24 -3.47 -25.37
N ARG A 396 11.55 -4.05 -26.36
CA ARG A 396 11.71 -3.67 -27.78
C ARG A 396 11.24 -2.24 -28.04
N GLN A 397 10.07 -1.84 -27.53
CA GLN A 397 9.57 -0.47 -27.66
C GLN A 397 10.50 0.54 -26.98
N ARG A 398 10.98 0.24 -25.78
CA ARG A 398 11.92 1.09 -25.05
C ARG A 398 13.27 1.20 -25.75
N LYS A 399 13.77 0.10 -26.33
CA LYS A 399 14.98 0.13 -27.17
C LYS A 399 14.77 1.04 -28.39
N ALA A 400 13.66 0.87 -29.11
CA ALA A 400 13.33 1.70 -30.27
C ALA A 400 13.24 3.19 -29.89
N PHE A 401 12.55 3.51 -28.78
CA PHE A 401 12.48 4.87 -28.25
C PHE A 401 13.86 5.44 -27.91
N LEU A 402 14.74 4.68 -27.25
CA LEU A 402 16.10 5.14 -26.93
C LEU A 402 16.95 5.34 -28.20
N GLU A 403 16.74 4.53 -29.23
CA GLU A 403 17.41 4.71 -30.53
C GLU A 403 16.90 5.97 -31.25
N GLU A 404 15.60 6.25 -31.21
CA GLU A 404 15.03 7.51 -31.70
C GLU A 404 15.52 8.72 -30.90
N PHE A 405 15.58 8.59 -29.58
CA PHE A 405 16.08 9.64 -28.70
C PHE A 405 17.55 9.96 -28.97
N ARG A 406 18.39 8.95 -29.21
CA ARG A 406 19.80 9.15 -29.61
C ARG A 406 19.93 9.88 -30.96
N LYS A 407 19.04 9.59 -31.91
CA LYS A 407 18.98 10.34 -33.18
C LYS A 407 18.58 11.79 -32.92
N LEU A 408 17.58 12.03 -32.08
CA LEU A 408 17.19 13.37 -31.64
C LEU A 408 18.32 14.11 -30.93
N ASP A 409 19.10 13.45 -30.09
CA ASP A 409 20.24 14.05 -29.40
C ASP A 409 21.35 14.46 -30.39
N SER A 410 21.56 13.65 -31.44
CA SER A 410 22.46 14.02 -32.55
C SER A 410 21.95 15.21 -33.36
N VAL A 411 20.63 15.38 -33.49
CA VAL A 411 19.99 16.54 -34.13
C VAL A 411 19.99 17.75 -33.18
N MET A 412 19.84 17.57 -31.87
CA MET A 412 19.96 18.65 -30.90
C MET A 412 21.40 19.15 -30.73
N SER A 413 22.36 18.29 -31.07
CA SER A 413 23.78 18.64 -31.20
C SER A 413 24.11 19.19 -32.59
N ASP A 414 23.11 19.41 -33.45
CA ASP A 414 23.30 20.03 -34.76
C ASP A 414 23.78 21.49 -34.57
N PRO A 415 24.90 21.88 -35.18
CA PRO A 415 25.42 23.25 -35.13
C PRO A 415 24.36 24.31 -35.45
N ILE A 416 23.42 24.03 -36.35
CA ILE A 416 22.35 24.95 -36.75
C ILE A 416 21.36 25.18 -35.61
N LEU A 417 21.04 24.15 -34.83
CA LEU A 417 20.17 24.27 -33.66
C LEU A 417 20.86 24.99 -32.51
N GLN A 418 22.17 24.81 -32.35
CA GLN A 418 22.96 25.58 -31.40
C GLN A 418 23.03 27.06 -31.80
N GLU A 419 23.24 27.35 -33.08
CA GLU A 419 23.23 28.72 -33.61
C GLU A 419 21.85 29.39 -33.45
N ALA A 420 20.76 28.66 -33.66
CA ALA A 420 19.40 29.14 -33.41
C ALA A 420 19.12 29.41 -31.92
N ARG A 421 19.66 28.58 -31.00
CA ARG A 421 19.58 28.83 -29.55
C ARG A 421 20.35 30.09 -29.15
N ASP A 422 21.57 30.24 -29.66
CA ASP A 422 22.41 31.41 -29.40
C ASP A 422 21.76 32.69 -29.96
N ALA A 423 21.14 32.62 -31.14
CA ALA A 423 20.38 33.72 -31.73
C ALA A 423 19.14 34.09 -30.89
N ASN A 424 18.43 33.09 -30.35
CA ASN A 424 17.26 33.32 -29.49
C ASN A 424 17.64 33.94 -28.14
N GLU A 425 18.74 33.51 -27.51
CA GLU A 425 19.23 34.15 -26.29
C GLU A 425 19.70 35.59 -26.54
N LYS A 426 20.39 35.86 -27.67
CA LYS A 426 20.70 37.23 -28.11
C LYS A 426 19.44 38.08 -28.31
N TYR A 427 18.38 37.50 -28.89
CA TYR A 427 17.10 38.18 -29.07
C TYR A 427 16.41 38.48 -27.73
N LYS A 428 16.39 37.52 -26.79
CA LYS A 428 15.83 37.72 -25.44
C LYS A 428 16.58 38.81 -24.68
N GLU A 429 17.90 38.84 -24.76
CA GLU A 429 18.70 39.89 -24.13
C GLU A 429 18.42 41.26 -24.77
N SER A 430 18.37 41.33 -26.10
CA SER A 430 17.95 42.53 -26.83
C SER A 430 16.53 42.98 -26.43
N SER A 431 15.61 42.04 -26.23
CA SER A 431 14.24 42.31 -25.78
C SER A 431 14.19 42.84 -24.34
N ARG A 432 15.05 42.33 -23.43
CA ARG A 432 15.17 42.86 -22.07
C ARG A 432 15.65 44.31 -22.09
N VAL A 433 16.68 44.62 -22.89
CA VAL A 433 17.17 45.99 -23.08
C VAL A 433 16.08 46.89 -23.68
N MET A 434 15.36 46.43 -24.71
CA MET A 434 14.23 47.19 -25.27
C MET A 434 13.12 47.44 -24.25
N LYS A 435 12.87 46.52 -23.32
CA LYS A 435 11.87 46.72 -22.25
C LYS A 435 12.28 47.79 -21.24
N THR A 436 13.57 48.08 -21.10
CA THR A 436 14.08 49.19 -20.26
C THR A 436 14.13 50.53 -21.00
N LEU A 437 13.92 50.52 -22.32
CA LEU A 437 13.96 51.73 -23.14
C LEU A 437 12.89 52.78 -22.75
N PRO A 438 11.64 52.41 -22.40
CA PRO A 438 10.65 53.37 -21.92
C PRO A 438 11.09 54.12 -20.66
N ASP A 439 11.73 53.43 -19.71
CA ASP A 439 12.24 54.05 -18.47
C ASP A 439 13.38 55.03 -18.78
N TYR A 440 14.26 54.68 -19.72
CA TYR A 440 15.33 55.55 -20.17
C TYR A 440 14.80 56.79 -20.93
N ILE A 441 13.80 56.59 -21.80
CA ILE A 441 13.11 57.70 -22.48
C ILE A 441 12.47 58.62 -21.44
N HIS A 442 11.81 58.06 -20.43
CA HIS A 442 11.18 58.85 -19.36
C HIS A 442 12.21 59.68 -18.56
N GLU A 443 13.39 59.13 -18.27
CA GLU A 443 14.45 59.87 -17.58
C GLU A 443 15.04 60.98 -18.47
N LEU A 444 15.17 60.75 -19.78
CA LEU A 444 15.58 61.79 -20.74
C LEU A 444 14.53 62.90 -20.86
N GLU A 445 13.24 62.56 -20.89
CA GLU A 445 12.15 63.56 -20.88
C GLU A 445 12.20 64.43 -19.61
N LYS A 446 12.49 63.82 -18.47
CA LYS A 446 12.64 64.52 -17.19
C LYS A 446 13.88 65.42 -17.16
N GLN A 447 14.99 64.99 -17.75
CA GLN A 447 16.18 65.82 -17.92
C GLN A 447 15.88 67.02 -18.83
N LEU A 448 15.21 66.79 -19.96
CA LEU A 448 14.81 67.84 -20.88
C LEU A 448 13.93 68.89 -20.18
N GLN A 449 12.93 68.46 -19.40
CA GLN A 449 12.07 69.37 -18.63
C GLN A 449 12.85 70.21 -17.61
N ARG A 450 13.90 69.65 -16.98
CA ARG A 450 14.76 70.42 -16.07
C ARG A 450 15.55 71.48 -16.83
N GLU A 451 16.16 71.13 -17.95
CA GLU A 451 16.92 72.08 -18.77
C GLU A 451 16.01 73.18 -19.34
N GLU A 452 14.80 72.85 -19.78
CA GLU A 452 13.81 73.84 -20.23
C GLU A 452 13.41 74.80 -19.09
N GLN A 453 13.25 74.28 -17.87
CA GLN A 453 12.94 75.09 -16.69
C GLN A 453 14.11 75.99 -16.28
N GLU A 454 15.34 75.46 -16.28
CA GLU A 454 16.56 76.24 -16.02
C GLU A 454 16.73 77.36 -17.05
N LEU A 455 16.51 77.07 -18.33
CA LEU A 455 16.55 78.07 -19.41
C LEU A 455 15.50 79.17 -19.18
N LYS A 456 14.27 78.79 -18.80
CA LYS A 456 13.19 79.74 -18.52
C LYS A 456 13.50 80.64 -17.32
N ASP A 457 14.09 80.08 -16.27
CA ASP A 457 14.48 80.86 -15.09
C ASP A 457 15.69 81.77 -15.38
N ALA A 458 16.63 81.33 -16.22
CA ALA A 458 17.69 82.17 -16.74
C ALA A 458 17.15 83.33 -17.59
N GLN A 459 16.16 83.08 -18.46
CA GLN A 459 15.48 84.11 -19.25
C GLN A 459 14.81 85.16 -18.35
N LYS A 460 14.04 84.75 -17.34
CA LYS A 460 13.44 85.67 -16.36
C LYS A 460 14.49 86.48 -15.59
N GLY A 461 15.60 85.84 -15.23
CA GLY A 461 16.73 86.52 -14.58
C GLY A 461 17.31 87.61 -15.47
N LEU A 462 17.40 87.35 -16.78
CA LEU A 462 17.86 88.31 -17.79
C LEU A 462 16.87 89.47 -17.96
N GLU A 463 15.57 89.18 -18.07
CA GLU A 463 14.49 90.20 -18.09
C GLU A 463 14.51 91.08 -16.84
N PHE A 464 14.73 90.49 -15.65
CA PHE A 464 14.84 91.24 -14.39
C PHE A 464 16.08 92.15 -14.38
N LEU A 465 17.22 91.67 -14.87
CA LEU A 465 18.43 92.49 -15.02
C LEU A 465 18.24 93.63 -16.03
N GLU A 466 17.55 93.38 -17.14
CA GLU A 466 17.15 94.42 -18.09
C GLU A 466 16.24 95.46 -17.42
N LEU A 467 15.25 95.03 -16.63
CA LEU A 467 14.37 95.93 -15.89
C LEU A 467 15.16 96.80 -14.89
N LEU A 468 16.09 96.20 -14.12
CA LEU A 468 16.98 96.93 -13.22
C LEU A 468 17.89 97.92 -13.95
N SER A 469 18.32 97.61 -15.16
CA SER A 469 19.11 98.53 -15.98
C SER A 469 18.33 99.80 -16.36
N GLN A 470 17.01 99.71 -16.55
CA GLN A 470 16.14 100.86 -16.80
C GLN A 470 16.01 101.77 -15.56
N PHE A 471 16.17 101.24 -14.34
CA PHE A 471 16.19 102.03 -13.11
C PHE A 471 17.54 102.71 -12.86
N LYS A 472 18.61 102.32 -13.56
CA LYS A 472 19.95 102.90 -13.39
C LYS A 472 20.05 104.33 -13.95
N ASP A 473 19.12 104.72 -14.81
CA ASP A 473 18.97 106.07 -15.36
C ASP A 473 17.96 106.93 -14.57
N VAL A 474 17.41 106.41 -13.46
CA VAL A 474 16.59 107.22 -12.54
C VAL A 474 17.52 108.03 -11.65
N ASP A 475 17.69 109.30 -12.00
CA ASP A 475 18.44 110.29 -11.24
C ASP A 475 17.77 110.52 -9.88
N LEU A 476 18.37 109.95 -8.83
CA LEU A 476 17.94 110.07 -7.44
C LEU A 476 18.54 111.29 -6.72
N SER A 477 19.15 112.24 -7.45
CA SER A 477 19.74 113.45 -6.84
C SER A 477 18.73 114.45 -6.24
N GLY A 478 17.44 114.12 -6.20
CA GLY A 478 16.36 115.01 -5.75
C GLY A 478 15.60 114.60 -4.49
N LEU A 479 16.04 113.62 -3.70
CA LEU A 479 15.36 113.20 -2.47
C LEU A 479 16.28 113.36 -1.24
N GLU A 480 16.33 114.60 -0.72
CA GLU A 480 16.62 114.92 0.69
C GLU A 480 15.31 115.13 1.46
#